data_AF-A0A967SQE5-F1
#
_entry.id   AF-A0A967SQE5-F1
#
_cell.length_a   1.000
_cell.length_b   1.000
_cell.length_c   1.000
_cell.angle_alpha   90.00
_cell.angle_beta   90.00
_cell.angle_gamma   90.00
#
_symmetry.space_group_name_H-M   'P 1'
#
loop_
_entity.id
_entity.type
_entity.pdbx_description
1 polymer ?
#
loop_
_entity_poly.entity_id
_entity_poly.type
_entity_poly.pdbx_seq_one_letter_code
_entity_poly.pdbx_strand_id
1 'polypeptide(L)'
;MAASDDPFERRVVSKEEARELFADDPLKLERLEEFDDDEVITVYRNGPFLDLCRGPHVPSTGEVQHFKLLSTAGAYWRGDENRQ
;
A
#
# COMPACT_ATOMS: atom_id res chain seq x y z
N MET A 1 -11.06 -12.41 4.52
CA MET A 1 -10.04 -12.05 3.52
C MET A 1 -9.20 -13.26 3.15
N ALA A 2 -8.29 -13.77 4.00
CA ALA A 2 -7.49 -14.95 3.62
C ALA A 2 -8.30 -16.20 3.19
N ALA A 3 -9.43 -16.46 3.86
CA ALA A 3 -10.33 -17.57 3.49
C ALA A 3 -11.12 -17.35 2.20
N SER A 4 -11.19 -16.11 1.69
CA SER A 4 -11.90 -15.75 0.46
C SER A 4 -11.04 -15.95 -0.80
N ASP A 5 -9.73 -16.13 -0.63
CA ASP A 5 -8.75 -16.34 -1.71
C ASP A 5 -8.78 -15.25 -2.82
N ASP A 6 -9.08 -14.01 -2.44
CA ASP A 6 -9.13 -12.89 -3.37
C ASP A 6 -7.75 -12.64 -4.01
N PRO A 7 -7.66 -12.41 -5.33
CA PRO A 7 -6.41 -12.15 -6.02
C PRO A 7 -5.83 -10.76 -5.69
N PHE A 8 -4.52 -10.61 -5.87
CA PHE A 8 -3.86 -9.30 -5.89
C PHE A 8 -3.68 -8.83 -7.33
N GLU A 9 -4.41 -7.77 -7.71
CA GLU A 9 -4.32 -7.18 -9.05
C GLU A 9 -3.29 -6.05 -9.05
N ARG A 10 -2.19 -6.23 -9.77
CA ARG A 10 -1.19 -5.18 -10.00
C ARG A 10 -1.59 -4.28 -11.15
N ARG A 11 -1.52 -2.96 -10.96
CA ARG A 11 -1.71 -1.96 -12.01
C ARG A 11 -0.56 -0.95 -11.99
N VAL A 12 -0.12 -0.52 -13.17
CA VAL A 12 0.81 0.60 -13.32
C VAL A 12 -0.04 1.84 -13.56
N VAL A 13 0.23 2.91 -12.83
CA VAL A 13 -0.55 4.15 -12.85
C VAL A 13 0.39 5.34 -13.01
N SER A 14 -0.13 6.48 -13.48
CA SER A 14 0.63 7.72 -13.46
C SER A 14 0.67 8.32 -12.06
N LYS A 15 1.54 9.31 -11.84
CA LYS A 15 1.64 10.03 -10.56
C LYS A 15 0.36 10.82 -10.27
N GLU A 16 -0.28 11.37 -11.30
CA GLU A 16 -1.57 12.08 -11.19
C GLU A 16 -2.69 11.12 -10.81
N GLU A 17 -2.80 9.97 -11.50
CA GLU A 17 -3.79 8.96 -11.19
C GLU A 17 -3.60 8.43 -9.76
N ALA A 18 -2.36 8.17 -9.34
CA ALA A 18 -2.06 7.75 -7.97
C ALA A 18 -2.49 8.81 -6.93
N ARG A 19 -2.32 10.11 -7.21
CA ARG A 19 -2.79 11.18 -6.31
C ARG A 19 -4.31 11.20 -6.18
N GLU A 20 -5.03 10.95 -7.26
CA GLU A 20 -6.50 10.85 -7.21
C GLU A 20 -6.96 9.61 -6.44
N LEU A 21 -6.31 8.46 -6.67
CA LEU A 21 -6.63 7.19 -6.00
C LEU A 21 -6.38 7.23 -4.48
N PHE A 22 -5.38 8.00 -4.04
CA PHE A 22 -5.00 8.11 -2.63
C PHE A 22 -5.28 9.50 -2.05
N ALA A 23 -6.23 10.26 -2.61
CA ALA A 23 -6.54 11.62 -2.18
C ALA A 23 -6.88 11.75 -0.68
N ASP A 24 -7.46 10.69 -0.10
CA ASP A 24 -7.84 10.62 1.32
C ASP A 24 -6.75 10.02 2.24
N ASP A 25 -5.57 9.65 1.71
CA ASP A 25 -4.45 9.05 2.45
C ASP A 25 -3.24 9.99 2.43
N PRO A 26 -3.12 10.91 3.41
CA PRO A 26 -2.07 11.93 3.42
C PRO A 26 -0.64 11.35 3.51
N LEU A 27 -0.49 10.17 4.11
CA LEU A 27 0.81 9.50 4.23
C LEU A 27 1.27 8.95 2.88
N LYS A 28 0.34 8.37 2.10
CA LYS A 28 0.65 7.90 0.74
C LYS A 28 0.85 9.06 -0.24
N LEU A 29 0.13 10.17 -0.07
CA LEU A 29 0.37 11.38 -0.86
C LEU A 29 1.77 11.94 -0.60
N GLU A 30 2.18 12.10 0.65
CA GLU A 30 3.55 12.53 0.99
C GLU A 30 4.58 11.57 0.39
N ARG A 31 4.32 10.26 0.46
CA ARG A 31 5.22 9.25 -0.13
C ARG A 31 5.33 9.37 -1.66
N LEU A 32 4.22 9.65 -2.35
CA LEU A 32 4.18 9.85 -3.80
C LEU A 32 4.96 11.10 -4.23
N GLU A 33 5.01 12.14 -3.40
CA GLU A 33 5.77 13.35 -3.70
C GLU A 33 7.28 13.11 -3.74
N GLU A 34 7.77 12.08 -3.03
CA GLU A 34 9.19 11.70 -3.02
C GLU A 34 9.63 10.90 -4.25
N PHE A 35 8.71 10.45 -5.10
CA PHE A 35 9.06 9.67 -6.29
C PHE A 35 9.56 10.58 -7.41
N ASP A 36 10.59 10.14 -8.11
CA ASP A 36 11.06 10.80 -9.33
C ASP A 36 10.01 10.69 -10.45
N ASP A 37 10.02 11.61 -11.41
CA ASP A 37 9.00 11.68 -12.45
C ASP A 37 9.05 10.49 -13.44
N ASP A 38 10.18 9.80 -13.54
CA ASP A 38 10.37 8.60 -14.35
C ASP A 38 10.14 7.28 -13.59
N GLU A 39 9.82 7.35 -12.29
CA GLU A 39 9.61 6.14 -11.49
C GLU A 39 8.29 5.44 -11.86
N VAL A 40 8.36 4.12 -12.03
CA VAL A 40 7.17 3.30 -12.35
C VAL A 40 6.33 3.11 -11.09
N ILE A 41 5.19 3.79 -11.03
CA ILE A 41 4.27 3.73 -9.89
C ILE A 41 3.32 2.54 -10.09
N THR A 42 3.23 1.70 -9.07
CA THR A 42 2.31 0.57 -9.07
C THR A 42 1.39 0.56 -7.87
N VAL A 43 0.17 0.10 -8.11
CA VAL A 43 -0.84 -0.13 -7.08
C VAL A 43 -1.28 -1.59 -7.11
N TYR A 44 -1.64 -2.11 -5.95
CA TYR A 44 -2.19 -3.45 -5.79
C TYR A 44 -3.61 -3.36 -5.25
N ARG A 45 -4.56 -3.96 -5.96
CA ARG A 45 -5.95 -4.05 -5.52
C ARG A 45 -6.25 -5.45 -4.99
N ASN A 46 -6.89 -5.52 -3.83
CA ASN A 46 -7.42 -6.75 -3.27
C ASN A 46 -8.84 -6.49 -2.77
N GLY A 47 -9.84 -6.88 -3.58
CA GLY A 47 -11.23 -6.54 -3.32
C GLY A 47 -11.44 -5.02 -3.17
N PRO A 48 -11.96 -4.53 -2.03
CA PRO A 48 -12.14 -3.09 -1.79
C PRO A 48 -10.83 -2.37 -1.37
N PHE A 49 -9.79 -3.11 -1.00
CA PHE A 49 -8.53 -2.53 -0.54
C PHE A 49 -7.61 -2.19 -1.71
N LEU A 50 -6.99 -1.02 -1.65
CA LEU A 50 -6.02 -0.53 -2.63
C LEU A 50 -4.75 -0.08 -1.91
N ASP A 51 -3.60 -0.54 -2.39
CA ASP A 51 -2.31 -0.25 -1.77
C ASP A 51 -1.29 0.31 -2.75
N LEU A 52 -0.47 1.25 -2.27
CA LEU A 52 0.65 1.82 -3.02
C LEU A 52 1.90 1.01 -2.70
N CYS A 53 2.28 0.11 -3.60
CA CYS A 53 3.38 -0.80 -3.36
C CYS A 53 4.07 -1.17 -4.66
N ARG A 54 5.39 -1.33 -4.62
CA ARG A 54 6.20 -1.83 -5.74
C ARG A 54 6.05 -3.34 -5.95
N GLY A 55 5.80 -4.08 -4.87
CA GLY A 55 5.72 -5.53 -4.83
C GLY A 55 7.06 -6.25 -5.03
N PRO A 56 7.06 -7.56 -5.39
CA PRO A 56 5.88 -8.37 -5.72
C PRO A 56 5.02 -8.75 -4.50
N HIS A 57 3.71 -8.89 -4.71
CA HIS A 57 2.79 -9.54 -3.77
C HIS A 57 2.67 -11.03 -4.08
N VAL A 58 2.17 -11.81 -3.12
CA VAL A 58 1.67 -13.18 -3.39
C VAL A 58 0.48 -13.11 -4.38
N PRO A 59 0.18 -14.19 -5.14
CA PRO A 59 -0.89 -14.18 -6.13
C PRO A 59 -2.29 -13.91 -5.55
N SER A 60 -2.59 -14.46 -4.37
CA SER A 60 -3.89 -14.33 -3.72
C SER A 60 -3.77 -14.38 -2.20
N THR A 61 -4.83 -13.94 -1.53
CA THR A 61 -4.90 -13.93 -0.05
C THR A 61 -4.92 -15.34 0.56
N GLY A 62 -5.29 -16.37 -0.21
CA GLY A 62 -5.29 -17.76 0.24
C GLY A 62 -3.89 -18.35 0.42
N GLU A 63 -2.84 -17.70 -0.08
CA GLU A 63 -1.45 -18.13 0.17
C GLU A 63 -0.96 -17.75 1.58
N VAL A 64 -1.65 -16.84 2.27
CA VAL A 64 -1.27 -16.34 3.61
C VAL A 64 -2.40 -16.58 4.62
N GLN A 65 -2.77 -17.85 4.79
CA GLN A 65 -3.84 -18.27 5.71
C GLN A 65 -3.44 -18.26 7.19
N HIS A 66 -2.17 -18.50 7.48
CA HIS A 66 -1.68 -18.78 8.82
C HIS A 66 -0.73 -17.69 9.29
N PHE A 67 -1.26 -16.71 10.02
CA PHE A 67 -0.46 -15.66 10.65
C PHE A 67 -1.03 -15.33 12.03
N LYS A 68 -0.19 -14.75 12.89
CA LYS A 68 -0.58 -14.30 14.23
C LYS A 68 0.05 -12.94 14.53
N LEU A 69 -0.76 -11.99 15.01
CA LEU A 69 -0.27 -10.72 15.54
C LEU A 69 0.36 -10.96 16.92
N LEU A 70 1.56 -10.40 17.14
CA LEU A 70 2.31 -10.61 18.38
C LEU A 70 2.01 -9.51 19.42
N SER A 71 2.18 -8.25 19.03
CA SER A 71 2.04 -7.07 19.90
C SER A 71 1.91 -5.80 19.06
N THR A 72 1.56 -4.69 19.71
CA THR A 72 1.56 -3.33 19.11
C THR A 72 2.66 -2.48 19.73
N ALA A 73 3.19 -1.52 18.96
CA ALA A 73 4.12 -0.50 19.43
C ALA A 73 3.77 0.86 18.80
N GLY A 74 4.15 1.95 19.45
CA GLY A 74 4.06 3.29 18.87
C GLY A 74 5.35 3.63 18.12
N ALA A 75 5.23 4.25 16.95
CA ALA A 75 6.35 4.75 16.17
C ALA A 75 5.94 6.05 15.49
N TYR A 76 6.75 7.09 15.67
CA TYR A 76 6.52 8.36 15.03
C TYR A 76 6.81 8.28 13.52
N TRP A 77 6.01 8.98 12.73
CA TRP A 77 6.21 9.11 11.30
C TRP A 77 7.56 9.77 11.01
N ARG A 78 8.39 9.08 10.21
CA ARG A 78 9.81 9.44 9.96
C ARG A 78 10.65 9.63 11.24
N GLY A 79 10.21 9.12 12.39
CA GLY A 79 10.88 9.31 13.67
C GLY A 79 10.82 10.74 14.22
N ASP A 80 9.93 11.59 13.71
CA ASP A 80 9.74 12.97 14.21
C ASP A 80 8.59 13.00 15.22
N GLU A 81 8.90 13.25 16.49
CA GLU A 81 7.96 13.30 17.60
C GLU A 81 6.87 14.39 17.48
N ASN A 82 7.05 15.37 16.59
CA ASN A 82 6.04 16.38 16.29
C ASN A 82 5.05 15.92 15.22
N ARG A 83 5.30 14.76 14.62
CA ARG A 83 4.48 14.09 13.61
C ARG A 83 3.94 12.80 14.24
N GLN A 84 2.79 12.30 13.75
CA GLN A 84 2.03 11.19 14.36
C GLN A 84 2.90 10.04 14.88
#